data_AF-A0A1S8CTH0-F1
#
_entry.id   AF-A0A1S8CTH0-F1
#
_cell.length_a   1.000
_cell.length_b   1.000
_cell.length_c   1.000
_cell.angle_alpha   90.00
_cell.angle_beta   90.00
_cell.angle_gamma   90.00
#
_symmetry.space_group_name_H-M   'P 1'
#
loop_
_entity.id
_entity.type
_entity.pdbx_description
1 polymer ?
#
loop_
_entity_poly.entity_id
_entity_poly.type
_entity_poly.pdbx_seq_one_letter_code
_entity_poly.pdbx_strand_id
1 'polypeptide(L)'
;MLKRFLLITSSLVVATSAAFAAPVEATLTGMDCSGDYCQLAFTVNNKAQTAICADDTYCEEWSEQETVPASVKAKPAKLTIESQHLEDQNAHADVVTKIEF
;
A
#
# COMPACT_ATOMS: atom_id res chain seq x y z
N MET A 1 -27.17 -2.66 -52.89
CA MET A 1 -25.87 -3.19 -52.41
C MET A 1 -25.82 -3.01 -50.90
N LEU A 2 -25.81 -4.12 -50.16
CA LEU A 2 -26.00 -4.20 -48.71
C LEU A 2 -24.62 -4.15 -48.01
N LYS A 3 -24.25 -3.03 -47.39
CA LYS A 3 -23.04 -2.95 -46.56
C LYS A 3 -23.43 -3.14 -45.09
N ARG A 4 -23.26 -4.38 -44.62
CA ARG A 4 -23.36 -4.75 -43.20
C ARG A 4 -22.14 -4.14 -42.48
N PHE A 5 -22.37 -3.12 -41.66
CA PHE A 5 -21.39 -2.70 -40.66
C PHE A 5 -21.67 -3.48 -39.37
N LEU A 6 -20.82 -4.48 -39.11
CA LEU A 6 -20.78 -5.16 -37.82
C LEU A 6 -20.04 -4.23 -36.83
N LEU A 7 -20.78 -3.59 -35.94
CA LEU A 7 -20.22 -2.93 -34.76
C LEU A 7 -19.90 -4.02 -33.73
N ILE A 8 -18.63 -4.43 -33.67
CA ILE A 8 -18.11 -5.20 -32.54
C ILE A 8 -17.85 -4.20 -31.42
N THR A 9 -18.87 -3.91 -30.63
CA THR A 9 -18.66 -3.22 -29.36
C THR A 9 -18.06 -4.25 -28.40
N SER A 10 -16.73 -4.33 -28.37
CA SER A 10 -16.01 -5.01 -27.30
C SER A 10 -16.45 -4.39 -25.98
N SER A 11 -17.30 -5.10 -25.25
CA SER A 11 -17.55 -4.82 -23.85
C SER A 11 -16.23 -5.07 -23.11
N LEU A 12 -15.47 -4.00 -22.89
CA LEU A 12 -14.38 -4.00 -21.95
C LEU A 12 -15.02 -4.08 -20.56
N VAL A 13 -15.24 -5.30 -20.09
CA VAL A 13 -15.52 -5.53 -18.67
C VAL A 13 -14.19 -5.25 -17.98
N VAL A 14 -14.02 -4.00 -17.54
CA VAL A 14 -12.99 -3.65 -16.56
C VAL A 14 -13.43 -4.31 -15.26
N ALA A 15 -13.06 -5.57 -15.09
CA ALA A 15 -13.07 -6.19 -13.78
C ALA A 15 -11.94 -5.54 -12.99
N THR A 16 -12.21 -4.39 -12.38
CA THR A 16 -11.40 -3.91 -11.25
C THR A 16 -11.68 -4.88 -10.11
N SER A 17 -10.96 -5.99 -10.08
CA SER A 17 -10.79 -6.76 -8.86
C SER A 17 -9.98 -5.88 -7.91
N ALA A 18 -10.67 -4.98 -7.21
CA ALA A 18 -10.18 -4.45 -5.95
C ALA A 18 -10.05 -5.67 -5.05
N ALA A 19 -8.86 -6.26 -5.02
CA ALA A 19 -8.52 -7.24 -4.03
C ALA A 19 -8.58 -6.48 -2.70
N PHE A 20 -9.67 -6.66 -1.96
CA PHE A 20 -9.77 -6.17 -0.60
C PHE A 20 -8.58 -6.76 0.15
N ALA A 21 -7.59 -5.93 0.45
CA ALA A 21 -6.43 -6.37 1.20
C ALA A 21 -6.92 -6.80 2.58
N ALA A 22 -6.74 -8.07 2.91
CA ALA A 22 -7.00 -8.54 4.26
C ALA A 22 -5.93 -7.95 5.19
N PRO A 23 -6.31 -7.43 6.37
CA PRO A 23 -5.33 -6.94 7.33
C PRO A 23 -4.42 -8.09 7.77
N VAL A 24 -3.12 -7.84 7.75
CA VAL A 24 -2.08 -8.77 8.20
C VAL A 24 -1.54 -8.35 9.56
N GLU A 25 -1.38 -9.32 10.46
CA GLU A 25 -0.70 -9.08 11.73
C GLU A 25 0.79 -8.88 11.48
N ALA A 26 1.28 -7.72 11.89
CA ALA A 26 2.65 -7.31 11.72
C ALA A 26 3.20 -6.69 13.01
N THR A 27 4.52 -6.64 13.14
CA THR A 27 5.19 -5.85 14.17
C THR A 27 5.96 -4.73 13.50
N LEU A 28 5.68 -3.47 13.85
CA LEU A 28 6.41 -2.34 13.30
C LEU A 28 7.84 -2.30 13.88
N THR A 29 8.84 -2.30 13.01
CA THR A 29 10.26 -2.33 13.40
C THR A 29 11.01 -1.06 13.06
N GLY A 30 10.57 -0.31 12.05
CA GLY A 30 11.19 0.95 11.65
C GLY A 30 10.40 1.71 10.58
N MET A 31 10.90 2.89 10.28
CA MET A 31 10.44 3.77 9.21
C MET A 31 11.66 4.45 8.62
N ASP A 32 11.66 4.63 7.30
CA ASP A 32 12.67 5.38 6.57
C ASP A 32 11.97 6.30 5.56
N CYS A 33 12.12 7.61 5.72
CA CYS A 33 11.51 8.60 4.83
C CYS A 33 12.59 9.17 3.91
N SER A 34 12.53 8.83 2.63
CA SER A 34 13.47 9.31 1.62
C SER A 34 12.72 10.05 0.53
N GLY A 35 12.86 11.38 0.49
CA GLY A 35 12.15 12.21 -0.47
C GLY A 35 10.66 12.29 -0.15
N ASP A 36 9.82 11.99 -1.13
CA ASP A 36 8.36 12.19 -1.06
C ASP A 36 7.60 11.00 -0.44
N TYR A 37 8.30 9.91 -0.09
CA TYR A 37 7.67 8.71 0.48
C TYR A 37 8.39 8.21 1.73
N CYS A 38 7.60 7.70 2.67
CA CYS A 38 8.08 6.95 3.82
C CYS A 38 7.89 5.44 3.59
N GLN A 39 8.93 4.66 3.80
CA GLN A 39 8.88 3.21 3.84
C GLN A 39 8.74 2.74 5.28
N LEU A 40 7.71 1.94 5.56
CA LEU A 40 7.54 1.25 6.82
C LEU A 40 8.26 -0.08 6.77
N ALA A 41 9.10 -0.35 7.76
CA ALA A 41 9.67 -1.66 8.02
C ALA A 41 8.85 -2.39 9.09
N PHE A 42 8.45 -3.63 8.78
CA PHE A 42 7.66 -4.44 9.69
C PHE A 42 7.97 -5.92 9.52
N THR A 43 7.53 -6.73 10.49
CA THR A 43 7.70 -8.18 10.48
C THR A 43 6.34 -8.86 10.46
N VAL A 44 6.10 -9.70 9.44
CA VAL A 44 4.91 -10.57 9.33
C VAL A 44 5.38 -12.02 9.41
N ASN A 45 4.82 -12.83 10.30
CA ASN A 45 5.19 -14.25 10.45
C ASN A 45 6.72 -14.49 10.53
N ASN A 46 7.43 -13.69 11.33
CA ASN A 46 8.90 -13.70 11.46
C ASN A 46 9.68 -13.40 10.18
N LYS A 47 9.05 -12.77 9.18
CA LYS A 47 9.72 -12.29 7.96
C LYS A 47 9.68 -10.77 7.91
N ALA A 48 10.85 -10.16 7.74
CA ALA A 48 10.97 -8.73 7.52
C ALA A 48 10.40 -8.36 6.14
N GLN A 49 9.63 -7.28 6.11
CA GLN A 49 9.03 -6.70 4.92
C GLN A 49 9.08 -5.18 5.00
N THR A 50 8.94 -4.56 3.84
CA THR A 50 8.84 -3.10 3.70
C THR A 50 7.70 -2.78 2.78
N ALA A 51 6.92 -1.76 3.12
CA ALA A 51 5.87 -1.23 2.24
C ALA A 51 5.88 0.29 2.33
N ILE A 52 5.43 0.93 1.25
CA ILE A 52 5.31 2.38 1.19
C ILE A 52 4.14 2.78 2.08
N CYS A 53 4.35 3.76 2.93
CA CYS A 53 3.25 4.39 3.62
C CYS A 53 2.74 5.55 2.78
N ALA A 54 1.65 5.31 2.05
CA ALA A 54 1.02 6.37 1.29
C ALA A 54 -0.01 7.05 2.19
N ASP A 55 0.33 8.27 2.61
CA ASP A 55 -0.62 9.33 2.95
C ASP A 55 -1.79 8.91 3.86
N ASP A 56 -1.45 8.22 4.93
CA ASP A 56 -2.35 7.97 6.05
C ASP A 56 -1.88 8.86 7.21
N THR A 57 -2.81 9.42 7.99
CA THR A 57 -2.51 10.40 9.06
C THR A 57 -1.36 9.95 9.96
N TYR A 58 -1.20 8.65 10.18
CA TYR A 58 -0.10 8.07 10.94
C TYR A 58 1.28 8.29 10.33
N CYS A 59 1.42 8.21 9.01
CA CYS A 59 2.71 8.42 8.35
C CYS A 59 3.01 9.89 8.12
N GLU A 60 2.01 10.75 7.98
CA GLU A 60 2.22 12.19 8.10
C GLU A 60 2.67 12.55 9.53
N GLU A 61 2.00 12.04 10.57
CA GLU A 61 2.38 12.24 11.98
C GLU A 61 3.79 11.70 12.31
N TRP A 62 4.23 10.66 11.61
CA TRP A 62 5.57 10.11 11.74
C TRP A 62 6.58 10.74 10.78
N SER A 63 6.17 11.43 9.72
CA SER A 63 7.09 12.08 8.77
C SER A 63 7.92 13.20 9.42
N GLU A 64 7.39 13.81 10.48
CA GLU A 64 8.12 14.76 11.33
C GLU A 64 9.09 14.06 12.31
N GLN A 65 9.00 12.73 12.43
CA GLN A 65 9.82 11.91 13.33
C GLN A 65 10.80 11.06 12.51
N GLU A 66 12.10 11.15 12.80
CA GLU A 66 13.11 10.34 12.10
C GLU A 66 12.95 8.82 12.35
N THR A 67 12.07 8.40 13.27
CA THR A 67 11.84 7.00 13.63
C THR A 67 10.40 6.74 14.06
N VAL A 68 9.93 5.50 13.88
CA VAL A 68 8.66 5.02 14.47
C VAL A 68 8.64 5.34 15.98
N PRO A 69 7.59 5.99 16.51
CA PRO A 69 7.56 6.38 17.91
C PRO A 69 7.76 5.18 18.83
N ALA A 70 8.55 5.36 19.90
CA ALA A 70 8.83 4.28 20.86
C ALA A 70 7.56 3.68 21.50
N SER A 71 6.46 4.44 21.52
CA SER A 71 5.15 3.98 22.00
C SER A 71 4.50 2.91 21.10
N VAL A 72 4.92 2.79 19.84
CA VAL A 72 4.38 1.85 18.84
C VAL A 72 5.43 0.94 18.22
N LYS A 73 6.72 1.26 18.39
CA LYS A 73 7.83 0.40 17.98
C LYS A 73 7.76 -0.95 18.68
N ALA A 74 7.95 -2.02 17.91
CA ALA A 74 7.85 -3.41 18.35
C ALA A 74 6.48 -3.82 18.93
N LYS A 75 5.43 -3.02 18.72
CA LYS A 75 4.05 -3.44 19.03
C LYS A 75 3.44 -4.22 17.87
N PRO A 76 2.59 -5.22 18.17
CA PRO A 76 1.75 -5.82 17.16
C PRO A 76 0.78 -4.75 16.63
N ALA A 77 0.59 -4.78 15.32
CA ALA A 77 -0.37 -3.95 14.59
C ALA A 77 -1.01 -4.80 13.49
N LYS A 78 -2.21 -4.42 13.07
CA LYS A 78 -2.83 -4.93 11.85
C LYS A 78 -2.58 -3.93 10.74
N LEU A 79 -1.91 -4.36 9.68
CA LEU A 79 -1.61 -3.55 8.50
C LEU A 79 -2.50 -3.99 7.34
N THR A 80 -3.18 -3.05 6.72
CA THR A 80 -3.81 -3.29 5.41
C THR A 80 -2.81 -2.87 4.34
N ILE A 81 -2.42 -3.82 3.48
CA ILE A 81 -1.40 -3.61 2.44
C ILE A 81 -2.01 -3.86 1.08
N GLU A 82 -2.03 -2.85 0.23
CA GLU A 82 -2.56 -2.91 -1.12
C GLU A 82 -1.46 -2.67 -2.15
N SER A 83 -1.42 -3.49 -3.19
CA SER A 83 -0.54 -3.23 -4.33
C SER A 83 -1.16 -2.13 -5.20
N GLN A 84 -0.56 -0.95 -5.17
CA GLN A 84 -1.00 0.21 -5.96
C GLN A 84 0.00 0.53 -7.07
N HIS A 85 -0.50 1.07 -8.18
CA HIS A 85 0.38 1.64 -9.20
C HIS A 85 0.79 3.05 -8.75
N LEU A 86 2.08 3.25 -8.53
CA LEU A 86 2.63 4.56 -8.20
C LEU A 86 3.10 5.22 -9.49
N GLU A 87 2.39 6.27 -9.91
CA GLU A 87 2.65 6.98 -11.16
C GLU A 87 4.09 7.55 -11.20
N ASP A 88 4.56 8.08 -10.08
CA ASP A 88 5.89 8.67 -9.93
C ASP A 88 7.04 7.64 -10.06
N GLN A 89 6.77 6.37 -9.71
CA GLN A 89 7.73 5.27 -9.87
C GLN A 89 7.49 4.46 -11.14
N ASN A 90 6.40 4.73 -11.87
CA ASN A 90 5.91 3.94 -12.99
C ASN A 90 5.94 2.43 -12.69
N ALA A 91 5.55 2.05 -11.48
CA ALA A 91 5.67 0.69 -10.95
C ALA A 91 4.53 0.36 -9.99
N HIS A 92 4.25 -0.93 -9.84
CA HIS A 92 3.38 -1.41 -8.76
C HIS A 92 4.22 -1.57 -7.48
N ALA A 93 3.72 -1.03 -6.38
CA ALA A 93 4.34 -1.14 -5.07
C ALA A 93 3.31 -1.50 -4.01
N ASP A 94 3.78 -2.19 -2.97
CA ASP A 94 2.98 -2.48 -1.79
C ASP A 94 2.85 -1.20 -0.95
N VAL A 95 1.62 -0.81 -0.70
CA VAL A 95 1.26 0.41 0.02
C VAL A 95 0.47 0.04 1.28
N VAL A 96 0.91 0.52 2.43
CA VAL A 96 0.13 0.45 3.68
C VAL A 96 -0.97 1.50 3.61
N THR A 97 -2.23 1.05 3.59
CA THR A 97 -3.42 1.91 3.52
C THR A 97 -4.15 2.06 4.85
N LYS A 98 -3.77 1.27 5.86
CA LYS A 98 -4.31 1.35 7.22
C LYS A 98 -3.38 0.69 8.24
N ILE A 99 -3.27 1.30 9.43
CA ILE A 99 -2.57 0.75 10.60
C ILE A 99 -3.52 0.72 11.80
N GLU A 100 -3.66 -0.42 12.48
CA GLU A 100 -4.44 -0.57 13.71
C GLU A 100 -3.59 -1.20 14.83
N PHE A 101 -3.58 -0.58 16.01
CA PHE A 101 -2.83 -1.04 17.20
C PHE A 101 -3.72 -1.69 18.26
#